data_AF-A0AAW7FPU6-F1
#
_entry.id   AF-A0AAW7FPU6-F1
#
_cell.length_a   1.000
_cell.length_b   1.000
_cell.length_c   1.000
_cell.angle_alpha   90.00
_cell.angle_beta   90.00
_cell.angle_gamma   90.00
#
_symmetry.space_group_name_H-M   'P 1'
#
loop_
_entity.id
_entity.type
_entity.pdbx_description
1 polymer ?
#
loop_
_entity_poly.entity_id
_entity_poly.type
_entity_poly.pdbx_seq_one_letter_code
_entity_poly.pdbx_strand_id
1 'polypeptide(L)'
;MIEALLASLKTSWRWWLAIIAVVIVVGAIAILGIQLANSQADLSTAQSDKRVLEHDNALQGQVIAAQAFNFNRFNQVAENASRLNSLIDAGTEKTVIEYREILRREKTCDLPVPADIAGGLLVYANSLRASAMHADSGNADAASDSAASTGTLTYCQAVLWIKPLLAAIEKANNQLAGIREIEKNRASQ
;
A
#
# COMPACT_ATOMS: atom_id res chain seq x y z
N MET A 1 -71.36 -57.86 -42.66
CA MET A 1 -70.06 -58.13 -42.00
C MET A 1 -69.07 -56.97 -42.15
N ILE A 2 -69.01 -56.30 -43.31
CA ILE A 2 -68.10 -55.15 -43.58
C ILE A 2 -68.45 -53.88 -42.77
N GLU A 3 -69.74 -53.56 -42.62
CA GLU A 3 -70.25 -52.41 -41.85
C GLU A 3 -69.79 -52.42 -40.37
N ALA A 4 -69.77 -53.60 -39.73
CA ALA A 4 -69.36 -53.75 -38.34
C ALA A 4 -67.84 -53.56 -38.14
N LEU A 5 -67.03 -53.95 -39.14
CA LEU A 5 -65.58 -53.77 -39.14
C LEU A 5 -65.18 -52.29 -39.31
N LEU A 6 -65.85 -51.56 -40.20
CA LEU A 6 -65.64 -50.12 -40.39
C LEU A 6 -66.01 -49.31 -39.14
N ALA A 7 -67.10 -49.68 -38.46
CA ALA A 7 -67.51 -49.03 -37.21
C ALA A 7 -66.49 -49.23 -36.08
N SER A 8 -65.95 -50.46 -35.94
CA SER A 8 -64.90 -50.81 -34.97
C SER A 8 -63.56 -50.10 -35.25
N LEU A 9 -63.21 -49.91 -36.52
CA LEU A 9 -62.00 -49.20 -36.92
C LEU A 9 -62.12 -47.68 -36.63
N LYS A 10 -63.30 -47.11 -36.88
CA LYS A 10 -63.59 -45.69 -36.66
C LYS A 10 -63.62 -45.31 -35.18
N THR A 11 -64.15 -46.17 -34.30
CA THR A 11 -64.08 -45.95 -32.84
C THR A 11 -62.66 -46.09 -32.33
N SER A 12 -61.90 -47.10 -32.77
CA SER A 12 -60.50 -47.29 -32.38
C SER A 12 -59.62 -46.10 -32.78
N TRP A 13 -59.82 -45.55 -33.99
CA TRP A 13 -59.09 -44.36 -34.45
C TRP A 13 -59.41 -43.11 -33.61
N ARG A 14 -60.68 -42.90 -33.22
CA ARG A 14 -61.06 -41.78 -32.34
C ARG A 14 -60.38 -41.86 -30.97
N TRP A 15 -60.23 -43.06 -30.41
CA TRP A 15 -59.51 -43.25 -29.14
C TRP A 15 -58.01 -42.99 -29.28
N TRP A 16 -57.39 -43.42 -30.38
CA TRP A 16 -55.98 -43.10 -30.66
C TRP A 16 -55.73 -41.59 -30.80
N LEU A 17 -56.61 -40.86 -31.49
CA LEU A 17 -56.53 -39.40 -31.58
C LEU A 17 -56.68 -38.71 -30.22
N ALA A 18 -57.59 -39.20 -29.38
CA ALA A 18 -57.77 -38.68 -28.02
C ALA A 18 -56.53 -38.92 -27.14
N ILE A 19 -55.90 -40.09 -27.23
CA ILE A 19 -54.67 -40.42 -26.49
C ILE A 19 -53.52 -39.50 -26.93
N ILE A 20 -53.34 -39.31 -28.24
CA ILE A 20 -52.30 -38.42 -28.79
C ILE A 20 -52.52 -36.98 -28.32
N ALA A 21 -53.76 -36.49 -28.33
CA ALA A 21 -54.08 -35.15 -27.82
C ALA A 21 -53.73 -34.98 -26.34
N VAL A 22 -54.03 -35.99 -25.51
CA VAL A 22 -53.69 -35.96 -24.07
C VAL A 22 -52.17 -35.95 -23.86
N VAL A 23 -51.41 -36.76 -24.60
CA VAL A 23 -49.94 -36.79 -24.49
C VAL A 23 -49.32 -35.44 -24.86
N ILE A 24 -49.83 -34.79 -25.91
CA ILE A 24 -49.37 -33.46 -26.32
C ILE A 24 -49.65 -32.42 -25.22
N VAL A 25 -50.84 -32.45 -24.62
CA VAL A 25 -51.20 -31.51 -23.54
C VAL A 25 -50.30 -31.72 -22.32
N VAL A 26 -50.07 -32.96 -21.90
CA VAL A 26 -49.17 -33.27 -20.78
C VAL A 26 -47.73 -32.83 -21.09
N GLY A 27 -47.26 -33.07 -22.32
CA GLY A 27 -45.94 -32.62 -22.76
C GLY A 27 -45.81 -31.09 -22.76
N ALA A 28 -46.83 -30.37 -23.24
CA ALA A 28 -46.85 -28.91 -23.22
C ALA A 28 -46.83 -28.35 -21.78
N ILE A 29 -47.58 -28.97 -20.87
CA ILE A 29 -47.57 -28.58 -19.44
C ILE A 29 -46.19 -28.81 -18.83
N ALA A 30 -45.52 -29.94 -19.12
CA ALA A 30 -44.18 -30.22 -18.63
C ALA A 30 -43.14 -29.22 -19.16
N ILE A 31 -43.18 -28.91 -20.46
CA ILE A 31 -42.27 -27.93 -21.08
C ILE A 31 -42.46 -26.54 -20.49
N LEU A 32 -43.70 -26.10 -20.30
CA LEU A 32 -44.02 -24.82 -19.66
C LEU A 32 -43.53 -24.80 -18.21
N GLY A 33 -43.67 -25.90 -17.47
CA GLY A 33 -43.15 -26.04 -16.11
C GLY A 33 -41.63 -25.85 -16.03
N ILE A 34 -40.88 -26.45 -16.95
CA ILE A 34 -39.41 -26.32 -17.02
C ILE A 34 -39.01 -24.87 -17.34
N GLN A 35 -39.65 -24.23 -18.32
CA GLN A 35 -39.42 -22.82 -18.66
C GLN A 35 -39.67 -21.88 -17.48
N LEU A 36 -40.74 -22.13 -16.72
CA LEU A 36 -41.09 -21.32 -15.55
C LEU A 36 -40.08 -21.49 -14.40
N ALA A 37 -39.57 -22.71 -14.22
CA ALA A 37 -38.56 -22.99 -13.20
C ALA A 37 -37.23 -22.31 -13.53
N ASN A 38 -36.81 -22.36 -14.80
CA ASN A 38 -35.59 -21.70 -15.27
C ASN A 38 -35.70 -20.17 -15.17
N SER A 39 -36.86 -19.57 -15.48
CA SER A 39 -37.02 -18.12 -15.38
C SER A 39 -37.00 -17.61 -13.93
N GLN A 40 -37.58 -18.36 -12.99
CA GLN A 40 -37.47 -18.06 -11.56
C GLN A 40 -36.02 -18.18 -11.07
N ALA A 41 -35.30 -19.22 -11.53
CA ALA A 41 -33.89 -19.40 -11.22
C ALA A 41 -33.04 -18.23 -11.74
N ASP A 42 -33.21 -17.83 -13.00
CA ASP A 42 -32.50 -16.70 -13.61
C ASP A 42 -32.81 -15.36 -12.93
N LEU A 43 -34.06 -15.13 -12.51
CA LEU A 43 -34.42 -13.94 -11.75
C LEU A 43 -33.77 -13.95 -10.35
N SER A 44 -33.73 -15.12 -9.70
CA SER A 44 -33.12 -15.26 -8.38
C SER A 44 -31.60 -15.07 -8.41
N THR A 45 -30.92 -15.58 -9.43
CA THR A 45 -29.47 -15.40 -9.64
C THR A 45 -29.14 -13.97 -10.03
N ALA A 46 -29.90 -13.36 -10.94
CA ALA A 46 -29.72 -11.95 -11.29
C ALA A 46 -29.95 -11.01 -10.09
N GLN A 47 -30.88 -11.34 -9.20
CA GLN A 47 -31.16 -10.56 -7.99
C GLN A 47 -30.15 -10.81 -6.87
N SER A 48 -29.52 -11.99 -6.78
CA SER A 48 -28.36 -12.20 -5.91
C SER A 48 -27.14 -11.46 -6.44
N ASP A 49 -26.87 -11.52 -7.75
CA ASP A 49 -25.72 -10.87 -8.37
C ASP A 49 -25.80 -9.35 -8.23
N LYS A 50 -26.98 -8.76 -8.42
CA LYS A 50 -27.18 -7.32 -8.13
C LYS A 50 -26.90 -6.96 -6.68
N ARG A 51 -27.34 -7.79 -5.72
CA ARG A 51 -27.08 -7.56 -4.29
C ARG A 51 -25.59 -7.68 -3.96
N VAL A 52 -24.89 -8.64 -4.57
CA VAL A 52 -23.43 -8.80 -4.44
C VAL A 52 -22.72 -7.59 -5.06
N LEU A 53 -23.09 -7.16 -6.26
CA LEU A 53 -22.50 -5.99 -6.92
C LEU A 53 -22.75 -4.69 -6.14
N GLU A 54 -23.94 -4.49 -5.57
CA GLU A 54 -24.23 -3.34 -4.70
C GLU A 54 -23.40 -3.38 -3.43
N HIS A 55 -23.24 -4.56 -2.83
CA HIS A 55 -22.41 -4.75 -1.65
C HIS A 55 -20.93 -4.49 -1.96
N ASP A 56 -20.41 -5.04 -3.06
CA ASP A 56 -19.04 -4.83 -3.53
C ASP A 56 -18.77 -3.37 -3.88
N ASN A 57 -19.73 -2.69 -4.50
CA ASN A 57 -19.59 -1.26 -4.84
C ASN A 57 -19.62 -0.38 -3.59
N ALA A 58 -20.43 -0.75 -2.58
CA ALA A 58 -20.43 -0.09 -1.27
C ALA A 58 -19.10 -0.30 -0.53
N LEU A 59 -18.56 -1.52 -0.54
CA LEU A 59 -17.27 -1.86 0.05
C LEU A 59 -16.11 -1.14 -0.67
N GLN A 60 -16.11 -1.14 -2.00
CA GLN A 60 -15.11 -0.42 -2.80
C GLN A 60 -15.18 1.09 -2.56
N GLY A 61 -16.38 1.67 -2.54
CA GLY A 61 -16.58 3.09 -2.21
C GLY A 61 -16.06 3.45 -0.81
N GLN A 62 -16.27 2.57 0.17
CA GLN A 62 -15.76 2.76 1.53
C GLN A 62 -14.23 2.68 1.60
N VAL A 63 -13.61 1.72 0.89
CA VAL A 63 -12.15 1.60 0.80
C VAL A 63 -11.53 2.80 0.10
N ILE A 64 -12.13 3.29 -1.00
CA ILE A 64 -11.65 4.46 -1.74
C ILE A 64 -11.73 5.72 -0.88
N ALA A 65 -12.84 5.94 -0.16
CA ALA A 65 -13.00 7.08 0.72
C ALA A 65 -12.02 7.04 1.91
N ALA A 66 -11.82 5.86 2.51
CA ALA A 66 -10.84 5.67 3.58
C ALA A 66 -9.40 5.88 3.07
N GLN A 67 -9.05 5.36 1.90
CA GLN A 67 -7.73 5.55 1.29
C GLN A 67 -7.45 7.02 0.96
N ALA A 68 -8.42 7.76 0.41
CA ALA A 68 -8.26 9.18 0.08
C ALA A 68 -8.08 10.06 1.33
N PHE A 69 -8.85 9.80 2.39
CA PHE A 69 -8.71 10.51 3.66
C PHE A 69 -7.36 10.21 4.34
N ASN A 70 -6.96 8.93 4.34
CA ASN A 70 -5.67 8.49 4.85
C ASN A 70 -4.51 9.12 4.06
N PHE A 71 -4.59 9.18 2.72
CA PHE A 71 -3.58 9.81 1.87
C PHE A 71 -3.44 11.31 2.14
N ASN A 72 -4.56 12.03 2.25
CA ASN A 72 -4.55 13.47 2.54
C ASN A 72 -3.88 13.77 3.90
N ARG A 73 -4.14 12.93 4.92
CA ARG A 73 -3.51 13.06 6.24
C ARG A 73 -2.05 12.65 6.25
N PHE A 74 -1.66 11.61 5.52
CA PHE A 74 -0.24 11.26 5.33
C PHE A 74 0.53 12.39 4.66
N ASN A 75 -0.05 13.00 3.63
CA ASN A 75 0.55 14.11 2.94
C ASN A 75 0.72 15.33 3.88
N GLN A 76 -0.28 15.64 4.70
CA GLN A 76 -0.20 16.72 5.69
C GLN A 76 0.89 16.48 6.76
N VAL A 77 1.00 15.25 7.29
CA VAL A 77 2.04 14.90 8.27
C VAL A 77 3.43 14.96 7.62
N ALA A 78 3.57 14.48 6.38
CA ALA A 78 4.81 14.53 5.62
C ALA A 78 5.24 15.97 5.30
N GLU A 79 4.30 16.83 4.90
CA GLU A 79 4.55 18.25 4.62
C GLU A 79 4.94 19.03 5.87
N ASN A 80 4.28 18.78 7.00
CA ASN A 80 4.64 19.43 8.26
C ASN A 80 6.05 18.98 8.73
N ALA A 81 6.36 17.68 8.61
CA ALA A 81 7.69 17.16 8.92
C ALA A 81 8.76 17.73 7.98
N SER A 82 8.48 17.85 6.68
CA SER A 82 9.42 18.41 5.71
C SER A 82 9.69 19.90 5.98
N ARG A 83 8.66 20.67 6.34
CA ARG A 83 8.78 22.08 6.71
C ARG A 83 9.62 22.26 7.98
N LEU A 84 9.39 21.45 9.02
CA LEU A 84 10.19 21.48 10.25
C LEU A 84 11.66 21.16 9.95
N ASN A 85 11.91 20.14 9.13
CA ASN A 85 13.26 19.77 8.73
C ASN A 85 13.96 20.90 7.96
N SER A 86 13.25 21.61 7.09
CA SER A 86 13.81 22.76 6.37
C SER A 86 14.22 23.91 7.30
N LEU A 87 13.42 24.18 8.35
CA LEU A 87 13.77 25.19 9.35
C LEU A 87 14.98 24.76 10.20
N ILE A 88 15.06 23.47 10.55
CA ILE A 88 16.20 22.88 11.26
C ILE A 88 17.47 23.00 10.40
N ASP A 89 17.40 22.69 9.11
CA ASP A 89 18.52 22.80 8.18
C ASP A 89 19.04 24.25 8.11
N ALA A 90 18.13 25.22 7.91
CA ALA A 90 18.48 26.65 7.87
C ALA A 90 19.06 27.17 9.19
N GLY A 91 18.52 26.74 10.34
CA GLY A 91 19.04 27.08 11.66
C GLY A 91 20.43 26.49 11.89
N THR A 92 20.63 25.24 11.48
CA THR A 92 21.90 24.53 11.63
C THR A 92 23.00 25.17 10.80
N GLU A 93 22.74 25.48 9.53
CA GLU A 93 23.69 26.15 8.64
C GLU A 93 24.18 27.47 9.25
N LYS A 94 23.25 28.29 9.76
CA LYS A 94 23.59 29.55 10.43
C LYS A 94 24.49 29.33 11.65
N THR A 95 24.16 28.35 12.50
CA THR A 95 24.99 28.07 13.69
C THR A 95 26.36 27.49 13.35
N VAL A 96 26.48 26.70 12.28
CA VAL A 96 27.77 26.15 11.82
C VAL A 96 28.66 27.27 11.30
N ILE A 97 28.10 28.24 10.58
CA ILE A 97 28.85 29.42 10.11
C ILE A 97 29.34 30.24 11.32
N GLU A 98 28.46 30.53 12.27
CA GLU A 98 28.82 31.26 13.50
C GLU A 98 29.91 30.53 14.31
N TYR A 99 29.76 29.22 14.49
CA TYR A 99 30.76 28.42 15.21
C TYR A 99 32.09 28.38 14.46
N ARG A 100 32.07 28.34 13.12
CA ARG A 100 33.30 28.42 12.31
C ARG A 100 34.00 29.77 12.51
N GLU A 101 33.27 30.87 12.62
CA GLU A 101 33.85 32.19 12.89
C GLU A 101 34.48 32.30 14.28
N ILE A 102 33.84 31.74 15.30
CA ILE A 102 34.37 31.67 16.67
C ILE A 102 35.62 30.79 16.71
N LEU A 103 35.51 29.58 16.18
CA LEU A 103 36.58 28.57 16.20
C LEU A 103 37.81 29.05 15.42
N ARG A 104 37.64 29.82 14.32
CA ARG A 104 38.79 30.39 13.59
C ARG A 104 39.71 31.28 14.47
N ARG A 105 39.21 31.79 15.60
CA ARG A 105 39.99 32.62 16.54
C ARG A 105 40.68 31.80 17.64
N GLU A 106 40.34 30.52 17.75
CA GLU A 106 40.82 29.64 18.81
C GLU A 106 42.10 28.90 18.38
N LYS A 107 43.11 28.87 19.26
CA LYS A 107 44.43 28.31 18.92
C LYS A 107 44.47 26.78 18.94
N THR A 108 43.47 26.13 19.53
CA THR A 108 43.39 24.66 19.66
C THR A 108 42.77 23.99 18.44
N CYS A 109 42.36 24.74 17.42
CA CYS A 109 41.56 24.20 16.32
C CYS A 109 42.24 23.17 15.44
N ASP A 110 43.55 23.32 15.24
CA ASP A 110 44.34 22.43 14.40
C ASP A 110 44.90 21.23 15.17
N LEU A 111 44.62 21.15 16.48
CA LEU A 111 45.09 20.04 17.30
C LEU A 111 44.35 18.76 16.87
N PRO A 112 45.08 17.67 16.56
CA PRO A 112 44.45 16.41 16.16
C PRO A 112 43.80 15.74 17.36
N VAL A 113 42.63 15.13 17.13
CA VAL A 113 42.02 14.22 18.10
C VAL A 113 42.91 12.97 18.22
N PRO A 114 43.16 12.44 19.44
CA PRO A 114 43.96 11.23 19.63
C PRO A 114 43.52 10.08 18.71
N ALA A 115 44.49 9.40 18.11
CA ALA A 115 44.26 8.40 17.07
C ALA A 115 43.33 7.26 17.52
N ASP A 116 43.43 6.82 18.77
CA ASP A 116 42.56 5.77 19.32
C ASP A 116 41.09 6.19 19.34
N ILE A 117 40.82 7.46 19.68
CA ILE A 117 39.47 8.01 19.72
C ILE A 117 38.92 8.21 18.31
N ALA A 118 39.72 8.82 17.42
CA ALA A 118 39.34 9.02 16.03
C ALA A 118 39.12 7.69 15.28
N GLY A 119 39.95 6.69 15.55
CA GLY A 119 39.82 5.33 15.05
C GLY A 119 38.54 4.65 15.54
N GLY A 120 38.23 4.75 16.84
CA GLY A 120 36.98 4.25 17.40
C GLY A 120 35.73 4.87 16.76
N LEU A 121 35.74 6.20 16.55
CA LEU A 121 34.66 6.92 15.86
C LEU A 121 34.50 6.47 14.40
N LEU A 122 35.61 6.26 13.68
CA LEU A 122 35.59 5.79 12.31
C LEU A 122 35.02 4.37 12.20
N VAL A 123 35.42 3.46 13.09
CA VAL A 123 34.87 2.10 13.16
C VAL A 123 33.38 2.13 13.43
N TYR A 124 32.93 2.95 14.39
CA TYR A 124 31.51 3.08 14.68
C TYR A 124 30.72 3.65 13.49
N ALA A 125 31.23 4.70 12.82
CA ALA A 125 30.62 5.26 11.63
C ALA A 125 30.49 4.24 10.49
N ASN A 126 31.53 3.41 10.27
CA ASN A 126 31.48 2.32 9.31
C ASN A 126 30.43 1.25 9.69
N SER A 127 30.33 0.90 10.98
CA SER A 127 29.31 -0.04 11.46
C SER A 127 27.88 0.49 11.25
N LEU A 128 27.67 1.79 11.47
CA LEU A 128 26.39 2.45 11.24
C LEU A 128 26.03 2.46 9.75
N ARG A 129 27.00 2.76 8.88
CA ARG A 129 26.83 2.70 7.42
C ARG A 129 26.48 1.29 6.97
N ALA A 130 27.21 0.29 7.45
CA ALA A 130 26.96 -1.12 7.12
C ALA A 130 25.57 -1.58 7.59
N SER A 131 25.10 -1.08 8.75
CA SER A 131 23.77 -1.40 9.27
C SER A 131 22.64 -0.71 8.49
N ALA A 132 22.91 0.44 7.88
CA ALA A 132 21.93 1.22 7.11
C ALA A 132 21.87 0.84 5.63
N MET A 133 22.96 0.31 5.07
CA MET A 133 23.01 -0.12 3.67
C MET A 133 22.38 -1.51 3.52
N HIS A 134 21.42 -1.67 2.61
CA HIS A 134 20.98 -2.99 2.18
C HIS A 134 22.10 -3.68 1.39
N ALA A 135 22.29 -4.99 1.59
CA ALA A 135 23.37 -5.76 0.96
C ALA A 135 23.22 -5.94 -0.57
N ASP A 136 22.12 -5.47 -1.17
CA ASP A 136 21.93 -5.46 -2.62
C ASP A 136 22.80 -4.38 -3.27
N SER A 137 24.05 -4.74 -3.55
CA SER A 137 25.06 -3.88 -4.18
C SER A 137 24.94 -3.78 -5.71
N GLY A 138 23.86 -4.30 -6.31
CA GLY A 138 23.72 -4.42 -7.77
C GLY A 138 23.72 -3.10 -8.55
N ASN A 139 23.45 -1.98 -7.86
CA ASN A 139 23.32 -0.64 -8.45
C ASN A 139 24.14 0.43 -7.69
N ALA A 140 25.22 0.02 -7.00
CA ALA A 140 26.08 0.96 -6.30
C ALA A 140 26.67 1.98 -7.29
N ASP A 141 26.42 3.27 -7.03
CA ASP A 141 26.98 4.36 -7.83
C ASP A 141 28.51 4.37 -7.66
N ALA A 142 29.22 3.88 -8.69
CA ALA A 142 30.67 3.77 -8.70
C ALA A 142 31.40 5.11 -8.53
N ALA A 143 30.74 6.25 -8.79
CA ALA A 143 31.32 7.57 -8.51
C ALA A 143 31.30 7.90 -7.01
N SER A 144 30.35 7.35 -6.25
CA SER A 144 30.24 7.49 -4.79
C SER A 144 31.18 6.53 -4.03
N ASP A 145 31.73 5.52 -4.70
CA ASP A 145 32.68 4.54 -4.14
C ASP A 145 34.12 5.07 -4.03
N SER A 146 34.28 6.40 -4.09
CA SER A 146 35.56 7.05 -3.87
C SER A 146 36.03 6.77 -2.45
N ALA A 147 37.21 6.17 -2.30
CA ALA A 147 37.85 5.95 -1.01
C ALA A 147 37.88 7.27 -0.22
N ALA A 148 37.28 7.27 0.97
CA ALA A 148 37.27 8.44 1.83
C ALA A 148 38.72 8.89 2.07
N SER A 149 39.02 10.15 1.74
CA SER A 149 40.35 10.73 1.92
C SER A 149 40.80 10.57 3.37
N THR A 150 42.01 10.03 3.58
CA THR A 150 42.61 9.79 4.90
C THR A 150 42.91 11.13 5.58
N GLY A 151 41.90 11.74 6.20
CA GLY A 151 42.02 12.98 6.96
C GLY A 151 42.18 12.71 8.46
N THR A 152 43.02 13.50 9.14
CA THR A 152 43.07 13.51 10.61
C THR A 152 41.94 14.38 11.15
N LEU A 153 41.06 13.81 11.98
CA LEU A 153 39.99 14.56 12.63
C LEU A 153 40.60 15.55 13.64
N THR A 154 40.30 16.85 13.50
CA THR A 154 40.71 17.87 14.48
C THR A 154 39.58 18.20 15.46
N TYR A 155 39.92 18.81 16.60
CA TYR A 155 38.91 19.19 17.60
C TYR A 155 37.87 20.16 17.03
N CYS A 156 38.27 21.14 16.21
CA CYS A 156 37.30 22.06 15.62
C CYS A 156 36.45 21.42 14.54
N GLN A 157 36.99 20.46 13.79
CA GLN A 157 36.15 19.62 12.94
C GLN A 157 35.14 18.86 13.80
N ALA A 158 35.56 18.14 14.84
CA ALA A 158 34.63 17.42 15.71
C ALA A 158 33.52 18.31 16.28
N VAL A 159 33.84 19.52 16.76
CA VAL A 159 32.86 20.49 17.30
C VAL A 159 31.90 20.98 16.23
N LEU A 160 32.39 21.28 15.01
CA LEU A 160 31.53 21.72 13.90
C LEU A 160 30.54 20.65 13.44
N TRP A 161 30.83 19.37 13.69
CA TRP A 161 29.93 18.26 13.36
C TRP A 161 28.83 18.02 14.39
N ILE A 162 28.97 18.53 15.62
CA ILE A 162 27.98 18.34 16.69
C ILE A 162 26.61 18.92 16.29
N LYS A 163 26.57 20.17 15.82
CA LYS A 163 25.29 20.82 15.44
C LYS A 163 24.57 20.09 14.30
N PRO A 164 25.24 19.77 13.17
CA PRO A 164 24.66 18.93 12.12
C PRO A 164 24.15 17.57 12.62
N LEU A 165 24.86 16.94 13.56
CA LEU A 165 24.44 15.64 14.11
C LEU A 165 23.17 15.77 14.96
N LEU A 166 23.07 16.78 15.82
CA LEU A 166 21.84 17.03 16.59
C LEU A 166 20.65 17.34 15.67
N ALA A 167 20.88 18.11 14.61
CA ALA A 167 19.88 18.41 13.61
C ALA A 167 19.36 17.16 12.89
N ALA A 168 20.26 16.25 12.51
CA ALA A 168 19.90 14.96 11.91
C ALA A 168 19.07 14.09 12.87
N ILE A 169 19.40 14.08 14.17
CA ILE A 169 18.62 13.37 15.20
C ILE A 169 17.24 14.01 15.37
N GLU A 170 17.14 15.33 15.41
CA GLU A 170 15.86 16.04 15.52
C GLU A 170 14.95 15.73 14.33
N LYS A 171 15.51 15.75 13.11
CA LYS A 171 14.82 15.33 11.88
C LYS A 171 14.32 13.90 11.94
N ALA A 172 15.16 12.96 12.38
CA ALA A 172 14.76 11.56 12.56
C ALA A 172 13.64 11.41 13.61
N ASN A 173 13.70 12.17 14.71
CA ASN A 173 12.65 12.17 15.74
C ASN A 173 11.32 12.72 15.21
N ASN A 174 11.34 13.79 14.41
CA ASN A 174 10.15 14.34 13.77
C ASN A 174 9.52 13.33 12.80
N GLN A 175 10.34 12.63 12.01
CA GLN A 175 9.87 11.55 11.14
C GLN A 175 9.24 10.40 11.95
N LEU A 176 9.89 9.96 13.02
CA LEU A 176 9.37 8.89 13.89
C LEU A 176 8.08 9.31 14.61
N ALA A 177 7.95 10.58 15.00
CA ALA A 177 6.72 11.13 15.55
C ALA A 177 5.58 11.08 14.53
N GLY A 178 5.84 11.46 13.28
CA GLY A 178 4.88 11.34 12.18
C GLY A 178 4.46 9.88 11.94
N ILE A 179 5.41 8.93 11.91
CA ILE A 179 5.11 7.50 11.76
C ILE A 179 4.24 6.99 12.92
N ARG A 180 4.52 7.40 14.17
CA ARG A 180 3.71 7.01 15.33
C ARG A 180 2.29 7.57 15.26
N GLU A 181 2.11 8.79 14.76
CA GLU A 181 0.78 9.38 14.55
C GLU A 181 -0.01 8.58 13.50
N ILE A 182 0.66 8.24 12.39
CA ILE A 182 0.11 7.39 11.33
C ILE A 182 -0.33 6.03 11.89
N GLU A 183 0.55 5.36 12.65
CA GLU A 183 0.27 4.02 13.18
C GLU A 183 -0.87 4.03 14.20
N LYS A 184 -0.94 5.05 15.06
CA LYS A 184 -2.09 5.24 15.99
C LYS A 184 -3.40 5.37 15.24
N ASN A 185 -3.43 6.14 14.16
CA ASN A 185 -4.64 6.31 13.35
C ASN A 185 -5.05 5.00 12.67
N ARG A 186 -4.10 4.20 12.18
CA ARG A 186 -4.38 2.86 11.63
C ARG A 186 -4.92 1.89 12.68
N ALA A 187 -4.38 1.92 13.90
CA ALA A 187 -4.84 1.06 14.99
C ALA A 187 -6.23 1.46 15.55
N SER A 188 -6.71 2.67 15.25
CA SER A 188 -8.04 3.17 15.65
C SER A 188 -9.14 2.99 14.59
N GLN A 189 -8.79 2.53 13.39
CA GLN A 189 -9.72 2.13 12.33
C GLN A 189 -10.08 0.65 12.47
#